data_AF-A0A8A4TIX7-F1
#
_entry.id   AF-A0A8A4TIX7-F1
#
_cell.length_a   1.000
_cell.length_b   1.000
_cell.length_c   1.000
_cell.angle_alpha   90.00
_cell.angle_beta   90.00
_cell.angle_gamma   90.00
#
_symmetry.space_group_name_H-M   'P 1'
#
loop_
_entity.id
_entity.type
_entity.pdbx_description
1 polymer ?
#
loop_
_entity_poly.entity_id
_entity_poly.type
_entity_poly.pdbx_seq_one_letter_code
_entity_poly.pdbx_strand_id
1 'polypeptide(L)'
;MRHVVRVMLFFFLIGLGCLPVSAQTGDWRIREIQDRFKKIEAHCSALELEQVRTQLKSLGDEYPEVKRESAFQKMASDITFVGKDAGSLKVKMWFQGEAKFEDSPVTLVLFWEEWCPHCRDEIGHIQDLFQRYHEKGVNVVALTRITEKSTVTSVISFLTERDLTFSIAREDGTMSDRFGVFGVPAAALVKDGKIIWRGPPKLLADQTLTTALSM
;
A
#
# COMPACT_ATOMS: atom_id res chain seq x y z
N MET A 1 2.78 -26.65 32.72
CA MET A 1 4.02 -25.90 32.47
C MET A 1 3.95 -25.32 31.05
N ARG A 2 3.24 -24.22 30.80
CA ARG A 2 3.71 -22.81 30.79
C ARG A 2 5.09 -22.59 30.13
N HIS A 3 5.18 -22.83 28.82
CA HIS A 3 6.13 -22.15 27.93
C HIS A 3 5.42 -21.79 26.62
N VAL A 4 4.52 -20.80 26.69
CA VAL A 4 3.98 -20.15 25.49
C VAL A 4 4.94 -19.02 25.14
N VAL A 5 5.53 -19.19 23.98
CA VAL A 5 6.55 -18.37 23.35
C VAL A 5 6.08 -16.93 23.25
N ARG A 6 6.86 -16.01 23.83
CA ARG A 6 6.72 -14.58 23.65
C ARG A 6 7.51 -14.20 22.39
N VAL A 7 6.95 -14.47 21.21
CA VAL A 7 7.52 -13.99 19.93
C VAL A 7 7.06 -12.55 19.76
N MET A 8 7.98 -11.63 20.04
CA MET A 8 7.80 -10.21 19.72
C MET A 8 8.21 -10.04 18.27
N LEU A 9 7.25 -10.01 17.34
CA LEU A 9 7.53 -9.65 15.95
C LEU A 9 7.81 -8.15 15.88
N PHE A 10 9.09 -7.82 15.78
CA PHE A 10 9.55 -6.54 15.26
C PHE A 10 9.87 -6.74 13.78
N PHE A 11 8.94 -6.35 12.91
CA PHE A 11 9.21 -6.15 11.49
C PHE A 11 9.64 -4.70 11.28
N PHE A 12 10.94 -4.49 11.09
CA PHE A 12 11.49 -3.33 10.40
C PHE A 12 12.64 -3.79 9.51
N LEU A 13 12.80 -3.09 8.39
CA LEU A 13 13.55 -3.43 7.19
C LEU A 13 14.98 -3.95 7.39
N ILE A 14 15.40 -4.78 6.42
CA ILE A 14 16.77 -5.17 6.04
C ILE A 14 17.88 -4.32 6.72
N GLY A 15 18.60 -4.90 7.67
CA GLY A 15 19.79 -4.28 8.28
C GLY A 15 20.18 -4.95 9.60
N LEU A 16 21.36 -5.57 9.64
CA LEU A 16 21.89 -6.32 10.78
C LEU A 16 21.80 -5.57 12.12
N GLY A 17 21.40 -6.27 13.18
CA GLY A 17 21.87 -6.00 14.54
C GLY A 17 20.84 -6.19 15.64
N CYS A 18 21.08 -7.22 16.47
CA CYS A 18 20.54 -7.49 17.82
C CYS A 18 19.31 -8.39 17.96
N LEU A 19 19.53 -9.72 17.84
CA LEU A 19 18.76 -10.77 18.54
C LEU A 19 19.70 -11.94 18.95
N PRO A 20 19.73 -12.34 20.25
CA PRO A 20 19.83 -13.76 20.61
C PRO A 20 18.55 -14.14 21.40
N VAL A 21 17.85 -15.25 21.16
CA VAL A 21 18.27 -16.66 21.25
C VAL A 21 17.37 -17.50 20.32
N SER A 22 18.00 -18.32 19.47
CA SER A 22 17.45 -19.16 18.37
C SER A 22 16.74 -18.34 17.26
N ALA A 23 17.31 -18.04 16.09
CA ALA A 23 18.25 -18.83 15.29
C ALA A 23 17.88 -20.31 15.22
N GLN A 24 16.60 -20.61 15.05
CA GLN A 24 16.20 -21.76 14.25
C GLN A 24 15.60 -21.24 12.96
N THR A 25 16.49 -20.91 12.03
CA THR A 25 16.22 -20.88 10.59
C THR A 25 15.79 -22.26 10.06
N GLY A 26 15.31 -23.19 10.90
CA GLY A 26 14.99 -24.58 10.59
C GLY A 26 13.60 -25.04 11.03
N ASP A 27 12.74 -24.15 11.56
CA ASP A 27 11.32 -24.48 11.72
C ASP A 27 10.65 -24.46 10.33
N TRP A 28 10.33 -25.65 9.82
CA TRP A 28 9.68 -25.82 8.52
C TRP A 28 8.35 -25.08 8.44
N ARG A 29 7.64 -24.90 9.56
CA ARG A 29 6.37 -24.18 9.61
C ARG A 29 6.54 -22.70 9.31
N ILE A 30 7.59 -22.09 9.84
CA ILE A 30 7.89 -20.67 9.59
C ILE A 30 8.20 -20.47 8.11
N ARG A 31 9.01 -21.37 7.51
CA ARG A 31 9.34 -21.30 6.07
C ARG A 31 8.09 -21.51 5.21
N GLU A 32 7.24 -22.46 5.55
CA GLU A 32 5.99 -22.71 4.84
C GLU A 32 5.04 -21.50 4.90
N ILE A 33 4.86 -20.90 6.09
CA ILE A 33 4.05 -19.68 6.25
C ILE A 33 4.61 -18.56 5.36
N GLN A 34 5.94 -18.37 5.35
CA GLN A 34 6.61 -17.38 4.51
C GLN A 34 6.38 -17.63 3.01
N ASP A 35 6.54 -18.86 2.55
CA ASP A 35 6.30 -19.23 1.15
C ASP A 35 4.85 -19.02 0.74
N ARG A 36 3.90 -19.33 1.64
CA ARG A 36 2.48 -19.07 1.42
C ARG A 36 2.15 -17.58 1.36
N PHE A 37 2.73 -16.76 2.23
CA PHE A 37 2.59 -15.31 2.15
C PHE A 37 3.10 -14.76 0.82
N LYS A 38 4.30 -15.19 0.41
CA LYS A 38 4.88 -14.80 -0.88
C LYS A 38 3.97 -15.19 -2.06
N LYS A 39 3.33 -16.36 -1.99
CA LYS A 39 2.36 -16.79 -2.99
C LYS A 39 1.10 -15.91 -2.99
N ILE A 40 0.57 -15.56 -1.82
CA ILE A 40 -0.56 -14.64 -1.70
C ILE A 40 -0.19 -13.27 -2.26
N GLU A 41 1.00 -12.74 -1.97
CA GLU A 41 1.50 -11.48 -2.53
C GLU A 41 1.61 -11.53 -4.06
N ALA A 42 2.02 -12.66 -4.63
CA ALA A 42 2.03 -12.84 -6.09
C ALA A 42 0.62 -12.77 -6.68
N HIS A 43 -0.38 -13.37 -6.02
CA HIS A 43 -1.79 -13.25 -6.43
C HIS A 43 -2.32 -11.81 -6.28
N CYS A 44 -1.90 -11.08 -5.25
CA CYS A 44 -2.19 -9.64 -5.13
C CYS A 44 -1.61 -8.86 -6.31
N SER A 45 -0.36 -9.14 -6.68
CA SER A 45 0.31 -8.50 -7.81
C SER A 45 -0.33 -8.83 -9.15
N ALA A 46 -0.91 -10.02 -9.29
CA ALA A 46 -1.65 -10.46 -10.48
C ALA A 46 -3.15 -10.10 -10.45
N LEU A 47 -3.62 -9.36 -9.43
CA LEU A 47 -5.03 -8.98 -9.26
C LEU A 47 -6.00 -10.17 -9.20
N GLU A 48 -5.53 -11.34 -8.75
CA GLU A 48 -6.30 -12.58 -8.66
C GLU A 48 -7.05 -12.68 -7.32
N LEU A 49 -8.02 -11.79 -7.11
CA LEU A 49 -8.69 -11.57 -5.82
C LEU A 49 -9.25 -12.83 -5.15
N GLU A 50 -9.81 -13.76 -5.94
CA GLU A 50 -10.35 -15.02 -5.40
C GLU A 50 -9.24 -15.96 -4.88
N GLN A 51 -8.08 -15.98 -5.53
CA GLN A 51 -6.91 -16.72 -5.04
C GLN A 51 -6.38 -16.11 -3.75
N VAL A 52 -6.29 -14.77 -3.69
CA VAL A 52 -5.87 -14.05 -2.49
C VAL A 52 -6.81 -14.40 -1.32
N ARG A 53 -8.13 -14.27 -1.50
CA ARG A 53 -9.14 -14.56 -0.46
C ARG A 53 -9.05 -16.00 0.02
N THR A 54 -8.99 -16.96 -0.91
CA THR A 54 -8.96 -18.39 -0.60
C THR A 54 -7.69 -18.76 0.16
N GLN A 55 -6.53 -18.31 -0.31
CA GLN A 55 -5.25 -18.66 0.30
C GLN A 55 -5.02 -17.96 1.64
N LEU A 56 -5.43 -16.70 1.77
CA LEU A 56 -5.33 -15.96 3.04
C LEU A 56 -6.25 -16.57 4.11
N LYS A 57 -7.48 -16.94 3.73
CA LYS A 57 -8.40 -17.65 4.64
C LYS A 57 -7.80 -18.99 5.08
N SER A 58 -7.34 -19.80 4.14
CA SER A 58 -6.71 -21.09 4.44
C SER A 58 -5.50 -20.93 5.37
N LEU A 59 -4.66 -19.90 5.14
CA LEU A 59 -3.48 -19.66 5.97
C LEU A 59 -3.87 -19.33 7.41
N GLY A 60 -4.86 -18.45 7.61
CA GLY A 60 -5.30 -18.08 8.95
C GLY A 60 -6.08 -19.18 9.67
N ASP A 61 -6.74 -20.09 8.94
CA ASP A 61 -7.45 -21.23 9.53
C ASP A 61 -6.48 -22.33 9.98
N GLU A 62 -5.42 -22.56 9.21
CA GLU A 62 -4.39 -23.55 9.51
C GLU A 62 -3.37 -23.08 10.57
N TYR A 63 -3.00 -21.80 10.53
CA TYR A 63 -2.09 -21.17 11.49
C TYR A 63 -2.78 -19.98 12.19
N PRO A 64 -3.63 -20.23 13.20
CA PRO A 64 -4.38 -19.17 13.88
C PRO A 64 -3.51 -18.07 14.50
N GLU A 65 -2.26 -18.37 14.86
CA GLU A 65 -1.30 -17.39 15.36
C GLU A 65 -1.00 -16.28 14.35
N VAL A 66 -1.03 -16.58 13.04
CA VAL A 66 -0.77 -15.62 11.96
C VAL A 66 -1.83 -14.52 11.92
N LYS A 67 -3.05 -14.78 12.39
CA LYS A 67 -4.14 -13.77 12.47
C LYS A 67 -3.80 -12.59 13.40
N ARG A 68 -2.78 -12.72 14.25
CA ARG A 68 -2.29 -11.63 15.13
C ARG A 68 -1.17 -10.82 14.49
N GLU A 69 -0.64 -11.26 13.35
CA GLU A 69 0.42 -10.56 12.65
C GLU A 69 -0.12 -9.35 11.90
N SER A 70 0.57 -8.22 12.04
CA SER A 70 0.17 -6.96 11.41
C SER A 70 0.11 -7.07 9.89
N ALA A 71 1.03 -7.83 9.28
CA ALA A 71 1.03 -8.10 7.84
C ALA A 71 -0.23 -8.86 7.39
N PHE A 72 -0.63 -9.90 8.14
CA PHE A 72 -1.86 -10.64 7.86
C PHE A 72 -3.09 -9.74 8.01
N GLN A 73 -3.19 -9.03 9.13
CA GLN A 73 -4.34 -8.16 9.44
C GLN A 73 -4.49 -7.05 8.40
N LYS A 74 -3.36 -6.43 8.01
CA LYS A 74 -3.35 -5.38 6.99
C LYS A 74 -3.81 -5.93 5.65
N MET A 75 -3.24 -7.04 5.20
CA MET A 75 -3.64 -7.67 3.94
C MET A 75 -5.11 -8.09 3.94
N ALA A 76 -5.57 -8.72 5.03
CA ALA A 76 -6.97 -9.10 5.20
C ALA A 76 -7.91 -7.89 5.13
N SER A 77 -7.52 -6.76 5.76
CA SER A 77 -8.25 -5.50 5.69
C SER A 77 -8.26 -4.93 4.27
N ASP A 78 -7.10 -4.83 3.61
CA ASP A 78 -6.94 -4.24 2.28
C ASP A 78 -7.84 -4.94 1.24
N ILE A 79 -7.92 -6.28 1.29
CA ILE A 79 -8.77 -7.10 0.40
C ILE A 79 -10.27 -6.78 0.55
N THR A 80 -10.71 -6.30 1.71
CA THR A 80 -12.12 -5.92 1.90
C THR A 80 -12.52 -4.65 1.13
N PHE A 81 -11.54 -3.87 0.65
CA PHE A 81 -11.78 -2.66 -0.14
C PHE A 81 -11.72 -2.92 -1.64
N VAL A 82 -11.08 -4.00 -2.08
CA VAL A 82 -11.03 -4.37 -3.50
C VAL A 82 -12.44 -4.73 -3.99
N GLY A 83 -12.84 -4.13 -5.11
CA GLY A 83 -14.17 -4.20 -5.72
C GLY A 83 -15.16 -3.14 -5.23
N LYS A 84 -14.82 -2.37 -4.18
CA LYS A 84 -15.66 -1.26 -3.74
C LYS A 84 -15.58 -0.08 -4.71
N ASP A 85 -16.62 0.75 -4.65
CA ASP A 85 -16.68 2.02 -5.38
C ASP A 85 -15.66 3.02 -4.83
N ALA A 86 -14.85 3.58 -5.74
CA ALA A 86 -13.85 4.60 -5.41
C ALA A 86 -14.49 5.98 -5.18
N GLY A 87 -15.73 6.19 -5.66
CA GLY A 87 -16.39 7.49 -5.70
C GLY A 87 -15.67 8.49 -6.61
N SER A 88 -16.16 9.73 -6.61
CA SER A 88 -15.47 10.85 -7.24
C SER A 88 -14.32 11.33 -6.37
N LEU A 89 -13.21 11.75 -6.99
CA LEU A 89 -12.12 12.40 -6.26
C LEU A 89 -12.60 13.68 -5.54
N LYS A 90 -12.40 13.74 -4.22
CA LYS A 90 -12.75 14.89 -3.38
C LYS A 90 -11.50 15.48 -2.74
N VAL A 91 -11.19 16.73 -3.11
CA VAL A 91 -10.03 17.47 -2.63
C VAL A 91 -10.42 18.87 -2.19
N LYS A 92 -9.69 19.43 -1.23
CA LYS A 92 -9.85 20.82 -0.76
C LYS A 92 -9.07 21.80 -1.62
N MET A 93 -7.90 21.39 -2.09
CA MET A 93 -7.04 22.19 -2.96
C MET A 93 -6.01 21.29 -3.64
N TRP A 94 -5.52 21.75 -4.79
CA TRP A 94 -4.37 21.18 -5.47
C TRP A 94 -3.10 21.93 -5.08
N PHE A 95 -2.02 21.19 -4.85
CA PHE A 95 -0.67 21.75 -4.74
C PHE A 95 0.02 21.77 -6.10
N GLN A 96 -0.23 20.74 -6.92
CA GLN A 96 0.35 20.57 -8.24
C GLN A 96 -0.59 19.72 -9.10
N GLY A 97 -0.78 20.14 -10.35
CA GLY A 97 -1.64 19.44 -11.30
C GLY A 97 -3.12 19.45 -10.90
N GLU A 98 -3.95 18.82 -11.72
CA GLU A 98 -5.34 18.50 -11.44
C GLU A 98 -5.67 17.17 -12.11
N ALA A 99 -6.55 16.39 -11.49
CA ALA A 99 -6.94 15.10 -12.04
C ALA A 99 -8.33 14.67 -11.57
N LYS A 100 -8.93 13.77 -12.34
CA LYS A 100 -10.06 12.93 -11.97
C LYS A 100 -9.67 11.47 -12.21
N PHE A 101 -10.40 10.54 -11.60
CA PHE A 101 -10.10 9.11 -11.81
C PHE A 101 -10.34 8.67 -13.24
N GLU A 102 -11.27 9.34 -13.93
CA GLU A 102 -11.70 9.05 -15.30
C GLU A 102 -10.74 9.61 -16.36
N ASP A 103 -9.77 10.45 -15.97
CA ASP A 103 -8.81 11.05 -16.90
C ASP A 103 -7.79 10.01 -17.43
N SER A 104 -7.74 8.82 -16.82
CA SER A 104 -6.80 7.76 -17.19
C SER A 104 -7.42 6.37 -16.99
N PRO A 105 -7.07 5.36 -17.81
CA PRO A 105 -7.55 3.98 -17.64
C PRO A 105 -7.32 3.42 -16.23
N VAL A 106 -6.19 3.75 -15.61
CA VAL A 106 -5.86 3.37 -14.24
C VAL A 106 -5.34 4.60 -13.50
N THR A 107 -5.85 4.85 -12.29
CA THR A 107 -5.30 5.87 -11.40
C THR A 107 -4.74 5.22 -10.14
N LEU A 108 -3.45 5.44 -9.88
CA LEU A 108 -2.82 5.16 -8.60
C LEU A 108 -3.10 6.30 -7.63
N VAL A 109 -3.80 6.00 -6.54
CA VAL A 109 -4.05 6.92 -5.43
C VAL A 109 -3.04 6.65 -4.34
N LEU A 110 -2.18 7.63 -4.04
CA LEU A 110 -1.18 7.58 -2.99
C LEU A 110 -1.63 8.42 -1.80
N PHE A 111 -1.71 7.85 -0.61
CA PHE A 111 -1.97 8.57 0.64
C PHE A 111 -0.67 8.72 1.40
N TRP A 112 -0.30 9.97 1.69
CA TRP A 112 1.02 10.30 2.21
C TRP A 112 0.99 11.57 3.09
N GLU A 113 2.05 11.76 3.84
CA GLU A 113 2.32 12.99 4.58
C GLU A 113 3.82 13.31 4.52
N GLU A 114 4.18 14.59 4.46
CA GLU A 114 5.57 15.00 4.26
C GLU A 114 6.45 14.78 5.48
N TRP A 115 5.89 14.67 6.68
CA TRP A 115 6.64 14.32 7.89
C TRP A 115 6.90 12.80 8.01
N CYS A 116 6.17 11.97 7.27
CA CYS A 116 6.24 10.52 7.43
C CYS A 116 7.52 9.96 6.80
N PRO A 117 8.44 9.34 7.57
CA PRO A 117 9.70 8.83 7.03
C PRO A 117 9.49 7.81 5.91
N HIS A 118 8.57 6.87 6.11
CA HIS A 118 8.25 5.87 5.10
C HIS A 118 7.65 6.45 3.83
N CYS A 119 6.88 7.55 3.92
CA CYS A 119 6.41 8.23 2.72
C CYS A 119 7.59 8.83 1.94
N ARG A 120 8.56 9.43 2.63
CA ARG A 120 9.77 10.01 2.00
C ARG A 120 10.63 8.96 1.30
N ASP A 121 10.69 7.75 1.86
CA ASP A 121 11.42 6.62 1.28
C ASP A 121 10.71 6.04 0.05
N GLU A 122 9.37 5.94 0.09
CA GLU A 122 8.59 5.29 -0.96
C GLU A 122 8.16 6.22 -2.11
N ILE A 123 8.16 7.54 -1.92
CA ILE A 123 7.66 8.47 -2.95
C ILE A 123 8.50 8.47 -4.23
N GLY A 124 9.81 8.20 -4.12
CA GLY A 124 10.69 8.05 -5.28
C GLY A 124 10.34 6.85 -6.15
N HIS A 125 9.93 5.73 -5.54
CA HIS A 125 9.41 4.56 -6.25
C HIS A 125 8.14 4.90 -7.04
N ILE A 126 7.23 5.70 -6.44
CA ILE A 126 6.02 6.14 -7.14
C ILE A 126 6.33 7.07 -8.31
N GLN A 127 7.31 7.97 -8.16
CA GLN A 127 7.75 8.84 -9.25
C GLN A 127 8.33 8.02 -10.43
N ASP A 128 9.14 6.99 -10.14
CA ASP A 128 9.66 6.07 -11.17
C ASP A 128 8.52 5.32 -11.90
N LEU A 129 7.57 4.77 -11.16
CA LEU A 129 6.40 4.12 -11.76
C LEU A 129 5.60 5.10 -12.63
N PHE A 130 5.40 6.33 -12.17
CA PHE A 130 4.70 7.35 -12.95
C PHE A 130 5.41 7.65 -14.26
N GLN A 131 6.72 7.86 -14.26
CA GLN A 131 7.51 8.11 -15.48
C GLN A 131 7.40 6.96 -16.49
N ARG A 132 7.33 5.70 -16.03
CA ARG A 132 7.30 4.52 -16.90
C ARG A 132 5.90 4.14 -17.42
N TYR A 133 4.84 4.60 -16.75
CA TYR A 133 3.47 4.16 -17.03
C TYR A 133 2.46 5.28 -17.31
N HIS A 134 2.81 6.55 -17.08
CA HIS A 134 1.99 7.71 -17.46
C HIS A 134 1.49 7.64 -18.90
N GLU A 135 2.40 7.49 -19.86
CA GLU A 135 2.05 7.44 -21.29
C GLU A 135 1.30 6.15 -21.68
N LYS A 136 1.31 5.14 -20.81
CA LYS A 136 0.60 3.88 -20.98
C LYS A 136 -0.81 3.91 -20.38
N GLY A 137 -1.23 5.01 -19.78
CA GLY A 137 -2.55 5.16 -19.17
C GLY A 137 -2.60 4.90 -17.66
N VAL A 138 -1.50 5.13 -16.94
CA VAL A 138 -1.51 5.17 -15.46
C VAL A 138 -1.32 6.61 -14.99
N ASN A 139 -2.35 7.19 -14.37
CA ASN A 139 -2.21 8.44 -13.65
C ASN A 139 -1.83 8.21 -12.18
N VAL A 140 -1.26 9.22 -11.52
CA VAL A 140 -0.99 9.23 -10.09
C VAL A 140 -1.64 10.47 -9.46
N VAL A 141 -2.39 10.25 -8.38
CA VAL A 141 -2.94 11.29 -7.51
C VAL A 141 -2.47 11.06 -6.09
N ALA A 142 -1.64 11.95 -5.58
CA ALA A 142 -1.13 11.89 -4.21
C ALA A 142 -1.92 12.81 -3.28
N LEU A 143 -2.47 12.25 -2.20
CA LEU A 143 -3.37 12.87 -1.26
C LEU A 143 -2.72 12.98 0.12
N THR A 144 -2.66 14.21 0.65
CA THR A 144 -2.28 14.52 2.03
C THR A 144 -3.48 15.12 2.78
N ARG A 145 -3.59 14.84 4.08
CA ARG A 145 -4.60 15.46 4.95
C ARG A 145 -4.04 16.67 5.73
N ILE A 146 -2.72 16.87 5.70
CA ILE A 146 -2.00 17.87 6.51
C ILE A 146 -2.27 17.59 8.00
N THR A 147 -1.75 16.47 8.48
CA THR A 147 -1.91 16.03 9.87
C THR A 147 -0.71 16.37 10.74
N GLU A 148 -0.83 16.14 12.05
CA GLU A 148 0.23 16.39 13.04
C GLU A 148 0.73 17.85 13.00
N LYS A 149 1.99 18.06 12.59
CA LYS A 149 2.64 19.36 12.47
C LYS A 149 2.74 19.83 11.02
N SER A 150 2.15 19.09 10.07
CA SER A 150 2.10 19.52 8.67
C SER A 150 1.37 20.86 8.54
N THR A 151 1.82 21.64 7.57
CA THR A 151 1.19 22.87 7.11
C THR A 151 1.20 22.88 5.59
N VAL A 152 0.38 23.73 4.98
CA VAL A 152 0.43 23.95 3.53
C VAL A 152 1.86 24.35 3.11
N THR A 153 2.53 25.19 3.89
CA THR A 153 3.90 25.63 3.62
C THR A 153 4.91 24.48 3.68
N SER A 154 4.84 23.58 4.68
CA SER A 154 5.78 22.46 4.78
C SER A 154 5.61 21.44 3.66
N VAL A 155 4.37 21.20 3.22
CA VAL A 155 4.11 20.39 2.01
C VAL A 155 4.75 21.06 0.80
N ILE A 156 4.53 22.36 0.56
CA ILE A 156 5.14 23.08 -0.57
C ILE A 156 6.67 23.04 -0.51
N SER A 157 7.27 23.21 0.67
CA SER A 157 8.72 23.10 0.84
C SER A 157 9.21 21.70 0.47
N PHE A 158 8.54 20.65 0.94
CA PHE A 158 8.88 19.27 0.59
C PHE A 158 8.76 19.02 -0.93
N LEU A 159 7.71 19.55 -1.56
CA LEU A 159 7.54 19.42 -3.02
C LEU A 159 8.59 20.21 -3.80
N THR A 160 9.07 21.34 -3.28
CA THR A 160 10.15 22.11 -3.94
C THR A 160 11.50 21.37 -3.86
N GLU A 161 11.72 20.58 -2.81
CA GLU A 161 12.92 19.74 -2.65
C GLU A 161 12.89 18.47 -3.51
N ARG A 162 11.76 18.16 -4.15
CA ARG A 162 11.52 16.89 -4.83
C ARG A 162 10.97 17.13 -6.23
N ASP A 163 11.61 16.57 -7.24
CA ASP A 163 11.16 16.69 -8.64
C ASP A 163 9.98 15.74 -8.95
N LEU A 164 8.90 15.83 -8.18
CA LEU A 164 7.68 15.06 -8.39
C LEU A 164 6.86 15.67 -9.51
N THR A 165 6.35 14.85 -10.43
CA THR A 165 5.65 15.34 -11.63
C THR A 165 4.19 14.93 -11.71
N PHE A 166 3.71 14.12 -10.76
CA PHE A 166 2.30 13.71 -10.68
C PHE A 166 1.42 14.73 -9.94
N SER A 167 0.11 14.51 -9.96
CA SER A 167 -0.86 15.42 -9.33
C SER A 167 -0.90 15.22 -7.82
N ILE A 168 -0.91 16.32 -7.07
CA ILE A 168 -0.81 16.33 -5.60
C ILE A 168 -1.87 17.26 -5.03
N ALA A 169 -2.67 16.75 -4.09
CA ALA A 169 -3.77 17.49 -3.50
C ALA A 169 -3.89 17.29 -1.99
N ARG A 170 -4.58 18.25 -1.36
CA ARG A 170 -5.08 18.11 0.00
C ARG A 170 -6.48 17.51 -0.01
N GLU A 171 -6.71 16.50 0.81
CA GLU A 171 -8.04 15.98 1.12
C GLU A 171 -8.48 16.33 2.57
N ASP A 172 -9.69 15.93 2.96
CA ASP A 172 -10.24 16.18 4.31
C ASP A 172 -10.51 14.94 5.15
N GLY A 173 -10.05 13.77 4.69
CA GLY A 173 -10.28 12.47 5.31
C GLY A 173 -11.36 11.66 4.59
N THR A 174 -12.20 12.30 3.77
CA THR A 174 -13.25 11.59 3.03
C THR A 174 -12.69 10.55 2.05
N MET A 175 -11.54 10.85 1.44
CA MET A 175 -10.85 9.89 0.55
C MET A 175 -10.16 8.82 1.38
N SER A 176 -9.46 9.19 2.46
CA SER A 176 -8.85 8.21 3.37
C SER A 176 -9.88 7.18 3.88
N ASP A 177 -11.04 7.62 4.34
CA ASP A 177 -12.11 6.73 4.84
C ASP A 177 -12.65 5.83 3.73
N ARG A 178 -12.83 6.37 2.52
CA ARG A 178 -13.32 5.62 1.35
C ARG A 178 -12.39 4.46 0.99
N PHE A 179 -11.09 4.68 1.11
CA PHE A 179 -10.04 3.72 0.76
C PHE A 179 -9.51 2.93 1.97
N GLY A 180 -10.12 3.07 3.15
CA GLY A 180 -9.71 2.34 4.35
C GLY A 180 -8.31 2.70 4.86
N VAL A 181 -7.93 3.96 4.75
CA VAL A 181 -6.59 4.45 5.11
C VAL A 181 -6.58 4.89 6.57
N PHE A 182 -6.01 4.04 7.42
CA PHE A 182 -5.78 4.34 8.84
C PHE A 182 -4.34 4.77 9.14
N GLY A 183 -3.44 4.64 8.18
CA GLY A 183 -2.04 5.02 8.30
C GLY A 183 -1.38 5.17 6.93
N VAL A 184 -0.35 6.01 6.90
CA VAL A 184 0.44 6.31 5.70
C VAL A 184 1.86 5.72 5.82
N PRO A 185 2.52 5.35 4.71
CA PRO A 185 2.01 5.41 3.34
C PRO A 185 0.99 4.30 3.03
N ALA A 186 0.06 4.64 2.15
CA ALA A 186 -0.96 3.73 1.63
C ALA A 186 -1.20 4.02 0.15
N ALA A 187 -1.47 2.99 -0.63
CA ALA A 187 -1.79 3.14 -2.05
C ALA A 187 -2.97 2.27 -2.46
N ALA A 188 -3.65 2.69 -3.52
CA ALA A 188 -4.71 1.96 -4.18
C ALA A 188 -4.67 2.18 -5.71
N LEU A 189 -5.13 1.19 -6.48
CA LEU A 189 -5.40 1.38 -7.91
C LEU A 189 -6.91 1.49 -8.12
N VAL A 190 -7.31 2.49 -8.90
CA VAL A 190 -8.68 2.71 -9.34
C VAL A 190 -8.77 2.48 -10.84
N LYS A 191 -9.75 1.68 -11.26
CA LYS A 191 -10.11 1.45 -12.67
C LYS A 191 -11.62 1.31 -12.76
N ASP A 192 -12.23 1.97 -13.75
CA ASP A 192 -13.67 1.96 -13.99
C ASP A 192 -14.51 2.30 -12.74
N GLY A 193 -14.03 3.28 -11.95
CA GLY A 193 -14.66 3.72 -10.70
C GLY A 193 -14.56 2.72 -9.55
N LYS A 194 -13.81 1.63 -9.69
CA LYS A 194 -13.63 0.59 -8.66
C LYS A 194 -12.19 0.54 -8.16
N ILE A 195 -12.04 0.20 -6.88
CA ILE A 195 -10.74 -0.12 -6.30
C ILE A 195 -10.35 -1.53 -6.76
N ILE A 196 -9.31 -1.66 -7.59
CA ILE A 196 -8.85 -2.96 -8.09
C ILE A 196 -7.64 -3.50 -7.31
N TRP A 197 -6.95 -2.65 -6.56
CA TRP A 197 -5.84 -3.03 -5.68
C TRP A 197 -5.74 -2.07 -4.50
N ARG A 198 -5.28 -2.56 -3.34
CA ARG A 198 -5.02 -1.77 -2.13
C ARG A 198 -3.84 -2.38 -1.37
N GLY A 199 -2.87 -1.56 -0.96
CA GLY A 199 -1.72 -2.03 -0.21
C GLY A 199 -0.73 -0.93 0.18
N PRO A 200 0.41 -1.29 0.79
CA PRO A 200 1.55 -0.37 0.91
C PRO A 200 2.20 -0.11 -0.46
N PRO A 201 2.62 1.13 -0.78
CA PRO A 201 3.22 1.44 -2.08
C PRO A 201 4.44 0.60 -2.45
N LYS A 202 5.29 0.22 -1.48
CA LYS A 202 6.43 -0.67 -1.72
C LYS A 202 6.08 -2.05 -2.31
N LEU A 203 4.82 -2.50 -2.20
CA LEU A 203 4.36 -3.76 -2.80
C LEU A 203 3.76 -3.56 -4.19
N LEU A 204 3.61 -2.32 -4.65
CA LEU A 204 3.14 -2.04 -6.00
C LEU A 204 4.26 -2.34 -6.99
N ALA A 205 4.06 -3.38 -7.80
CA ALA A 205 5.02 -3.85 -8.78
C ALA A 205 4.57 -3.59 -10.22
N ASP A 206 5.52 -3.64 -11.15
CA ASP A 206 5.28 -3.59 -12.60
C ASP A 206 4.18 -4.56 -13.08
N GLN A 207 4.17 -5.77 -12.53
CA GLN A 207 3.16 -6.78 -12.86
C GLN A 207 1.74 -6.29 -12.52
N THR A 208 1.57 -5.57 -11.41
CA THR A 208 0.27 -5.06 -10.99
C THR A 208 -0.25 -3.99 -11.94
N LEU A 209 0.62 -3.07 -12.36
CA LEU A 209 0.25 -2.01 -13.31
C LEU A 209 -0.03 -2.57 -14.70
N THR A 210 0.83 -3.48 -15.20
CA THR A 210 0.62 -4.13 -16.50
C THR A 210 -0.65 -4.97 -16.53
N THR A 211 -0.95 -5.69 -15.45
CA THR A 211 -2.21 -6.44 -15.32
C THR A 211 -3.40 -5.49 -15.30
N ALA A 212 -3.36 -4.43 -14.48
CA ALA A 212 -4.44 -3.44 -14.39
C ALA A 212 -4.76 -2.78 -15.75
N LEU A 213 -3.73 -2.47 -16.54
CA LEU A 213 -3.88 -1.91 -17.88
C LEU A 213 -4.47 -2.90 -18.89
N SER A 214 -4.30 -4.21 -18.67
CA SER A 214 -4.73 -5.27 -19.60
C SER A 214 -6.10 -5.89 -19.27
N MET A 215 -6.67 -5.57 -18.11
CA MET A 215 -8.04 -5.94 -17.72
C MET A 215 -9.08 -5.22 -18.59
#